data_AF-A0A9W9AQP0-F1
#
_entry.id   AF-A0A9W9AQP0-F1
#
_cell.length_a   1.000
_cell.length_b   1.000
_cell.length_c   1.000
_cell.angle_alpha   90.00
_cell.angle_beta   90.00
_cell.angle_gamma   90.00
#
_symmetry.space_group_name_H-M   'P 1'
#
loop_
_entity.id
_entity.type
_entity.pdbx_description
1 polymer ?
#
loop_
_entity_poly.entity_id
_entity_poly.type
_entity_poly.pdbx_seq_one_letter_code
_entity_poly.pdbx_strand_id
1 'polypeptide(L)'
;METHSADTEYLVRKNSNKGYRILSILTPTAYTAYILARHGHRAFSINGLLRSTWIGGFAGAAGGAATTFARYTYTNTEQLRVKRVQVAYDTDRIRAEDHATIGGVLFAVLTPAVFWNRAKIANLILGGAGIGTGVGMIAHWTRSVTGDTPKTLVAV
;
A
#
# COMPACT_ATOMS: atom_id res chain seq x y z
N MET A 1 26.54 12.87 9.28
CA MET A 1 25.13 13.34 9.25
C MET A 1 24.45 13.00 7.93
N GLU A 2 25.14 13.12 6.79
CA GLU A 2 24.60 12.84 5.45
C GLU A 2 24.09 11.38 5.28
N THR A 3 24.83 10.40 5.80
CA THR A 3 24.46 8.97 5.73
C THR A 3 23.23 8.61 6.59
N HIS A 4 23.10 9.22 7.77
CA HIS A 4 21.96 9.03 8.67
C HIS A 4 20.66 9.51 8.03
N SER A 5 20.69 10.68 7.41
CA SER A 5 19.54 11.29 6.74
C SER A 5 19.09 10.45 5.54
N ALA A 6 20.03 10.01 4.69
CA ALA A 6 19.73 9.18 3.53
C ALA A 6 19.15 7.80 3.90
N ASP A 7 19.69 7.16 4.96
CA ASP A 7 19.17 5.87 5.45
C ASP A 7 17.77 6.02 6.05
N THR A 8 17.53 7.11 6.78
CA THR A 8 16.21 7.44 7.35
C THR A 8 15.20 7.70 6.25
N GLU A 9 15.52 8.51 5.24
CA GLU A 9 14.63 8.80 4.11
C GLU A 9 14.25 7.51 3.35
N TYR A 10 15.23 6.63 3.11
CA TYR A 10 14.97 5.34 2.47
C TYR A 10 13.96 4.50 3.26
N LEU A 11 14.14 4.40 4.58
CA LEU A 11 13.24 3.65 5.46
C LEU A 11 11.85 4.30 5.56
N VAL A 12 11.77 5.64 5.59
CA VAL A 12 10.52 6.41 5.60
C VAL A 12 9.74 6.14 4.32
N ARG A 13 10.38 6.24 3.15
CA ARG A 13 9.74 5.97 1.85
C ARG A 13 9.20 4.54 1.77
N LYS A 14 9.99 3.56 2.23
CA LYS A 14 9.58 2.17 2.23
C LYS A 14 8.38 1.91 3.16
N ASN A 15 8.33 2.56 4.32
CA ASN A 15 7.18 2.43 5.23
C ASN A 15 5.96 3.22 4.77
N SER A 16 6.15 4.33 4.06
CA SER A 16 5.06 5.04 3.39
C SER A 16 4.36 4.12 2.39
N ASN A 17 5.12 3.45 1.51
CA ASN A 17 4.58 2.48 0.57
C ASN A 17 3.90 1.30 1.27
N LYS A 18 4.42 0.85 2.41
CA LYS A 18 3.78 -0.19 3.24
C LYS A 18 2.43 0.29 3.79
N GLY A 19 2.37 1.52 4.32
CA GLY A 19 1.15 2.11 4.84
C GLY A 19 0.08 2.31 3.78
N TYR A 20 0.47 2.80 2.59
CA TYR A 20 -0.41 2.92 1.43
C TYR A 20 -1.06 1.58 1.06
N ARG A 21 -0.25 0.53 0.94
CA ARG A 21 -0.68 -0.83 0.60
C ARG A 21 -1.70 -1.39 1.61
N ILE A 22 -1.39 -1.29 2.91
CA ILE A 22 -2.26 -1.80 3.98
C ILE A 22 -3.60 -1.07 3.99
N LEU A 23 -3.60 0.27 3.95
CA LEU A 23 -4.86 1.03 3.97
C LEU A 23 -5.62 0.95 2.65
N SER A 24 -4.96 0.64 1.54
CA SER A 24 -5.64 0.37 0.27
C SER A 24 -6.48 -0.92 0.30
N ILE A 25 -6.17 -1.87 1.18
CA ILE A 25 -7.01 -3.06 1.44
C ILE A 25 -8.06 -2.77 2.52
N LEU A 26 -7.63 -2.15 3.63
CA LEU A 26 -8.50 -1.93 4.79
C LEU A 26 -9.57 -0.87 4.53
N THR A 27 -9.28 0.18 3.78
CA THR A 27 -10.23 1.28 3.59
C THR A 27 -11.45 0.90 2.75
N PRO A 28 -11.33 0.24 1.57
CA PRO A 28 -12.51 -0.19 0.82
C PRO A 28 -13.35 -1.22 1.59
N THR A 29 -12.72 -2.14 2.33
CA THR A 29 -13.42 -3.14 3.15
C THR A 29 -14.12 -2.49 4.35
N ALA A 30 -13.44 -1.61 5.09
CA ALA A 30 -14.02 -0.86 6.20
C ALA A 30 -15.16 0.05 5.76
N TYR A 31 -15.02 0.76 4.63
CA TYR A 31 -16.09 1.58 4.07
C TYR A 31 -17.32 0.75 3.72
N THR A 32 -17.11 -0.39 3.03
CA THR A 32 -18.19 -1.28 2.64
C THR A 32 -18.90 -1.85 3.86
N ALA A 33 -18.17 -2.32 4.86
CA ALA A 33 -18.73 -2.82 6.11
C ALA A 33 -19.50 -1.73 6.87
N TYR A 34 -18.94 -0.52 6.98
CA TYR A 34 -19.58 0.60 7.67
C TYR A 34 -20.89 1.02 7.02
N ILE A 35 -20.92 1.18 5.69
CA ILE A 35 -22.13 1.56 4.97
C ILE A 35 -23.19 0.47 5.07
N LEU A 36 -22.82 -0.79 4.87
CA LEU A 36 -23.77 -1.90 4.98
C LEU A 36 -24.36 -2.00 6.39
N ALA A 37 -23.54 -1.83 7.44
CA ALA A 37 -23.99 -1.90 8.81
C ALA A 37 -24.86 -0.71 9.25
N ARG A 38 -24.57 0.50 8.77
CA ARG A 38 -25.20 1.73 9.28
C ARG A 38 -26.26 2.37 8.37
N HIS A 39 -26.15 2.18 7.06
CA HIS A 39 -27.00 2.86 6.07
C HIS A 39 -27.64 1.91 5.04
N GLY A 40 -27.26 0.63 5.04
CA GLY A 40 -27.78 -0.39 4.14
C GLY A 40 -27.29 -0.24 2.69
N HIS A 41 -27.76 -1.16 1.83
CA HIS A 41 -27.31 -1.27 0.43
C HIS A 41 -27.66 -0.04 -0.44
N ARG A 42 -28.73 0.69 -0.12
CA ARG A 42 -29.18 1.87 -0.89
C ARG A 42 -28.24 3.07 -0.79
N ALA A 43 -27.45 3.15 0.28
CA ALA A 43 -26.47 4.21 0.48
C ALA A 43 -25.10 3.88 -0.13
N PHE A 44 -24.91 2.68 -0.69
CA PHE A 44 -23.66 2.29 -1.30
C PHE A 44 -23.45 3.01 -2.64
N SER A 45 -22.34 3.72 -2.75
CA SER A 45 -21.95 4.44 -3.97
C SER A 45 -20.52 4.08 -4.37
N ILE A 46 -20.33 3.77 -5.65
CA ILE A 46 -19.02 3.50 -6.26
C ILE A 46 -18.10 4.72 -6.09
N ASN A 47 -18.64 5.92 -6.28
CA ASN A 47 -17.88 7.16 -6.10
C ASN A 47 -17.40 7.34 -4.65
N GLY A 48 -18.21 6.95 -3.67
CA GLY A 48 -17.84 7.00 -2.26
C GLY A 48 -16.80 5.95 -1.88
N LEU A 49 -16.92 4.72 -2.39
CA LEU A 49 -15.94 3.64 -2.20
C LEU A 49 -14.57 4.02 -2.77
N LEU A 50 -14.56 4.50 -4.01
CA LEU A 50 -13.32 4.89 -4.68
C LEU A 50 -12.67 6.08 -3.98
N ARG A 51 -13.48 7.06 -3.56
CA ARG A 51 -13.01 8.22 -2.80
C ARG A 51 -12.40 7.82 -1.47
N SER A 52 -13.09 6.98 -0.68
CA SER A 52 -12.57 6.53 0.60
C SER A 52 -11.27 5.75 0.40
N THR A 53 -11.20 4.90 -0.62
CA THR A 53 -10.01 4.08 -0.91
C THR A 53 -8.78 4.92 -1.15
N TRP A 54 -8.81 5.92 -2.05
CA TRP A 54 -7.61 6.72 -2.29
C TRP A 54 -7.28 7.63 -1.11
N ILE A 55 -8.27 8.25 -0.46
CA ILE A 55 -8.04 9.05 0.75
C ILE A 55 -7.39 8.22 1.86
N GLY A 56 -7.90 7.01 2.09
CA GLY A 56 -7.34 6.07 3.05
C GLY A 56 -5.93 5.62 2.66
N GLY A 57 -5.69 5.34 1.38
CA GLY A 57 -4.35 5.05 0.85
C GLY A 57 -3.36 6.17 1.16
N PHE A 58 -3.71 7.43 0.85
CA PHE A 58 -2.86 8.59 1.15
C PHE A 58 -2.65 8.81 2.66
N ALA A 59 -3.71 8.65 3.47
CA ALA A 59 -3.60 8.71 4.92
C ALA A 59 -2.63 7.62 5.45
N GLY A 60 -2.65 6.45 4.85
CA GLY A 60 -1.75 5.33 5.18
C GLY A 60 -0.31 5.61 4.79
N ALA A 61 -0.11 6.22 3.62
CA ALA A 61 1.20 6.66 3.16
C ALA A 61 1.81 7.70 4.11
N ALA A 62 1.02 8.71 4.49
CA ALA A 62 1.44 9.75 5.42
C ALA A 62 1.70 9.18 6.83
N GLY A 63 0.81 8.33 7.34
CA GLY A 63 0.98 7.69 8.65
C GLY A 63 2.17 6.74 8.70
N GLY A 64 2.40 5.95 7.66
CA GLY A 64 3.59 5.08 7.54
C GLY A 64 4.90 5.87 7.50
N ALA A 65 4.92 7.00 6.81
CA ALA A 65 6.06 7.91 6.80
C ALA A 65 6.28 8.56 8.17
N ALA A 66 5.25 9.14 8.78
CA ALA A 66 5.34 9.84 10.06
C ALA A 66 5.77 8.90 11.21
N THR A 67 5.19 7.70 11.28
CA THR A 67 5.55 6.71 12.32
C THR A 67 6.99 6.27 12.24
N THR A 68 7.56 6.18 11.03
CA THR A 68 8.95 5.73 10.86
C THR A 68 9.94 6.86 10.96
N PHE A 69 9.57 8.06 10.52
CA PHE A 69 10.32 9.26 10.84
C PHE A 69 10.46 9.38 12.37
N ALA A 70 9.35 9.39 13.11
CA ALA A 70 9.37 9.49 14.58
C ALA A 70 10.19 8.37 15.27
N ARG A 71 10.16 7.14 14.73
CA ARG A 71 10.96 6.02 15.26
C ARG A 71 12.45 6.18 15.00
N TYR A 72 12.84 6.73 13.85
CA TYR A 72 14.23 6.71 13.40
C TYR A 72 14.97 8.05 13.53
N THR A 73 14.28 9.15 13.86
CA THR A 73 14.90 10.47 14.10
C THR A 73 16.06 10.43 15.10
N TYR A 74 15.98 9.59 16.14
CA TYR A 74 16.99 9.51 17.20
C TYR A 74 17.75 8.17 17.24
N THR A 75 17.64 7.34 16.20
CA THR A 75 18.31 6.03 16.15
C THR A 75 19.77 6.15 15.68
N ASN A 76 20.65 5.28 16.18
CA ASN A 76 22.06 5.24 15.79
C ASN A 76 22.25 4.82 14.32
N THR A 77 23.21 5.46 13.64
CA THR A 77 23.58 5.21 12.23
C THR A 77 23.85 3.75 11.89
N GLU A 78 24.55 3.01 12.75
CA GLU A 78 24.86 1.59 12.51
C GLU A 78 23.59 0.73 12.48
N GLN A 79 22.64 0.99 13.39
CA GLN A 79 21.36 0.28 13.42
C GLN A 79 20.49 0.60 12.19
N LEU A 80 20.53 1.85 11.71
CA LEU A 80 19.84 2.25 10.49
C LEU A 80 20.41 1.57 9.26
N ARG A 81 21.73 1.47 9.16
CA ARG A 81 22.42 0.80 8.06
C ARG A 81 22.08 -0.69 8.01
N VAL A 82 22.16 -1.39 9.15
CA VAL A 82 21.73 -2.80 9.23
C VAL A 82 20.28 -2.95 8.81
N LYS A 83 19.40 -2.08 9.30
CA LYS A 83 17.98 -2.13 8.93
C LYS A 83 17.76 -1.84 7.46
N ARG A 84 18.49 -0.90 6.87
CA ARG A 84 18.43 -0.58 5.44
C ARG A 84 18.83 -1.77 4.59
N VAL A 85 19.93 -2.45 4.92
CA VAL A 85 20.39 -3.64 4.20
C VAL A 85 19.35 -4.75 4.29
N GLN A 86 18.85 -5.05 5.50
CA GLN A 86 17.80 -6.06 5.69
C GLN A 86 16.56 -5.75 4.83
N VAL A 87 16.12 -4.49 4.87
CA VAL A 87 14.96 -4.01 4.12
C VAL A 87 15.23 -4.06 2.60
N ALA A 88 16.42 -3.67 2.15
CA ALA A 88 16.79 -3.65 0.73
C ALA A 88 16.87 -5.05 0.11
N TYR A 89 17.29 -6.07 0.86
CA TYR A 89 17.45 -7.44 0.36
C TYR A 89 16.28 -8.38 0.71
N ASP A 90 15.20 -7.85 1.28
CA ASP A 90 13.98 -8.60 1.51
C ASP A 90 13.24 -8.86 0.17
N THR A 91 13.53 -10.01 -0.43
CA THR A 91 12.97 -10.44 -1.72
C THR A 91 11.47 -10.66 -1.67
N ASP A 92 10.92 -11.10 -0.53
CA ASP A 92 9.48 -11.28 -0.37
C ASP A 92 8.77 -9.93 -0.47
N ARG A 93 9.29 -8.94 0.25
CA ARG A 93 8.77 -7.58 0.23
C ARG A 93 8.88 -6.93 -1.13
N ILE A 94 9.98 -7.16 -1.88
CA ILE A 94 10.14 -6.65 -3.25
C ILE A 94 9.05 -7.24 -4.15
N ARG A 95 8.86 -8.57 -4.13
CA ARG A 95 7.80 -9.22 -4.92
C ARG A 95 6.40 -8.73 -4.54
N ALA A 96 6.14 -8.50 -3.26
CA ALA A 96 4.89 -7.93 -2.80
C ALA A 96 4.69 -6.48 -3.28
N GLU A 97 5.75 -5.67 -3.34
CA GLU A 97 5.73 -4.32 -3.91
C GLU A 97 5.44 -4.36 -5.42
N ASP A 98 6.03 -5.31 -6.15
CA ASP A 98 5.82 -5.46 -7.59
C ASP A 98 4.38 -5.85 -7.92
N HIS A 99 3.83 -6.88 -7.27
CA HIS A 99 2.44 -7.29 -7.50
C HIS A 99 1.46 -6.17 -7.17
N ALA A 100 1.69 -5.47 -6.05
CA ALA A 100 0.87 -4.33 -5.67
C ALA A 100 0.95 -3.19 -6.69
N THR A 101 2.15 -2.89 -7.21
CA THR A 101 2.33 -1.84 -8.23
C THR A 101 1.67 -2.21 -9.54
N ILE A 102 1.87 -3.44 -10.02
CA ILE A 102 1.24 -3.97 -11.24
C ILE A 102 -0.29 -3.90 -11.10
N GLY A 103 -0.82 -4.41 -9.99
CA GLY A 103 -2.25 -4.35 -9.71
C GLY A 103 -2.78 -2.91 -9.68
N GLY A 104 -2.05 -2.00 -9.03
CA GLY A 104 -2.42 -0.58 -8.96
C GLY A 104 -2.47 0.07 -10.34
N VAL A 105 -1.45 -0.11 -11.18
CA VAL A 105 -1.41 0.45 -12.54
C VAL A 105 -2.53 -0.13 -13.40
N LEU A 106 -2.75 -1.46 -13.34
CA LEU A 106 -3.81 -2.11 -14.10
C LEU A 106 -5.20 -1.56 -13.74
N PHE A 107 -5.53 -1.48 -12.46
CA PHE A 107 -6.83 -0.98 -12.04
C PHE A 107 -6.97 0.55 -12.13
N ALA A 108 -5.87 1.30 -12.16
CA ALA A 108 -5.92 2.73 -12.47
C ALA A 108 -6.45 3.00 -13.89
N VAL A 109 -6.25 2.06 -14.80
CA VAL A 109 -6.72 2.13 -16.20
C VAL A 109 -8.05 1.40 -16.39
N LEU A 110 -8.19 0.20 -15.82
CA LEU A 110 -9.40 -0.62 -15.94
C LEU A 110 -10.61 0.00 -15.21
N THR A 111 -10.41 0.60 -14.03
CA THR A 111 -11.52 1.17 -13.25
C THR A 111 -12.22 2.31 -13.99
N PRO A 112 -11.51 3.30 -14.60
CA PRO A 112 -12.15 4.27 -15.48
C PRO A 112 -12.86 3.64 -16.67
N ALA A 113 -12.27 2.61 -17.30
CA ALA A 113 -12.85 1.97 -18.47
C ALA A 113 -14.19 1.27 -18.14
N VAL A 114 -14.30 0.61 -16.98
CA VAL A 114 -15.49 -0.14 -16.57
C VAL A 114 -16.54 0.75 -15.91
N PHE A 115 -16.12 1.70 -15.07
CA PHE A 115 -17.01 2.53 -14.27
C PHE A 115 -17.13 3.97 -14.80
N TRP A 116 -16.91 4.15 -16.10
CA TRP A 116 -17.09 5.44 -16.78
C TRP A 116 -18.47 6.02 -16.47
N ASN A 117 -18.54 7.33 -16.19
CA ASN A 117 -19.74 8.06 -15.75
C ASN A 117 -20.36 7.64 -14.39
N ARG A 118 -19.82 6.65 -13.68
CA ARG A 118 -20.34 6.24 -12.35
C ARG A 118 -19.63 6.91 -11.17
N ALA A 119 -18.50 7.57 -11.42
CA ALA A 119 -17.74 8.34 -10.43
C ALA A 119 -16.92 9.44 -11.11
N LYS A 120 -16.37 10.36 -10.32
CA LYS A 120 -15.44 11.39 -10.83
C LYS A 120 -14.14 10.75 -11.30
N ILE A 121 -13.56 11.25 -12.40
CA ILE A 121 -12.35 10.67 -13.01
C ILE A 121 -11.18 10.52 -12.04
N ALA A 122 -10.96 11.50 -11.16
CA ALA A 122 -9.92 11.42 -10.12
C ALA A 122 -10.15 10.25 -9.16
N ASN A 123 -11.41 9.99 -8.77
CA ASN A 123 -11.75 8.85 -7.92
C ASN A 123 -11.60 7.53 -8.67
N LEU A 124 -11.95 7.48 -9.96
CA LEU A 124 -11.78 6.28 -10.80
C LEU A 124 -10.31 5.88 -10.91
N ILE A 125 -9.44 6.84 -11.21
CA ILE A 125 -8.00 6.57 -11.38
C ILE A 125 -7.34 6.26 -10.03
N LEU A 126 -7.47 7.15 -9.04
CA LEU A 126 -6.78 7.02 -7.76
C LEU A 126 -7.38 5.91 -6.88
N GLY A 127 -8.72 5.80 -6.87
CA GLY A 127 -9.42 4.73 -6.17
C GLY A 127 -9.20 3.38 -6.83
N GLY A 128 -9.20 3.33 -8.17
CA GLY A 128 -8.83 2.15 -8.93
C GLY A 128 -7.40 1.70 -8.61
N ALA A 129 -6.44 2.63 -8.60
CA ALA A 129 -5.07 2.33 -8.21
C ALA A 129 -4.96 1.75 -6.79
N GLY A 130 -5.71 2.29 -5.83
CA GLY A 130 -5.75 1.76 -4.47
C GLY A 130 -6.34 0.34 -4.42
N ILE A 131 -7.49 0.11 -5.03
CA ILE A 131 -8.10 -1.24 -5.09
C ILE A 131 -7.15 -2.23 -5.76
N GLY A 132 -6.58 -1.87 -6.90
CA GLY A 132 -5.61 -2.69 -7.62
C GLY A 132 -4.37 -3.02 -6.81
N THR A 133 -3.87 -2.06 -6.04
CA THR A 133 -2.76 -2.27 -5.10
C THR A 133 -3.11 -3.34 -4.07
N GLY A 134 -4.33 -3.30 -3.53
CA GLY A 134 -4.83 -4.32 -2.62
C GLY A 134 -4.99 -5.70 -3.28
N VAL A 135 -5.56 -5.75 -4.49
CA VAL A 135 -5.71 -6.99 -5.26
C VAL A 135 -4.35 -7.63 -5.57
N GLY A 136 -3.37 -6.83 -5.99
CA GLY A 136 -2.01 -7.29 -6.23
C GLY A 136 -1.35 -7.87 -4.98
N MET A 137 -1.56 -7.24 -3.82
CA MET A 137 -1.09 -7.78 -2.54
C MET A 137 -1.73 -9.12 -2.17
N ILE A 138 -3.06 -9.25 -2.35
CA ILE A 138 -3.76 -10.51 -2.10
C ILE A 138 -3.22 -11.59 -3.03
N ALA A 139 -3.02 -11.27 -4.32
CA ALA A 139 -2.45 -12.21 -5.28
C ALA A 139 -1.03 -12.68 -4.88
N HIS A 140 -0.18 -11.78 -4.38
CA HIS A 140 1.13 -12.14 -3.84
C HIS A 140 1.00 -13.10 -2.65
N TRP A 141 0.09 -12.81 -1.71
CA TRP A 141 -0.12 -13.65 -0.54
C TRP A 141 -0.64 -15.04 -0.92
N THR A 142 -1.63 -15.12 -1.83
CA THR A 142 -2.14 -16.39 -2.35
C THR A 142 -1.02 -17.20 -2.98
N ARG A 143 -0.19 -16.61 -3.84
CA ARG A 143 0.97 -17.30 -4.46
C ARG A 143 2.00 -17.77 -3.44
N SER A 144 2.27 -16.95 -2.43
CA SER A 144 3.20 -17.28 -1.35
C SER A 144 2.71 -18.48 -0.54
N VAL A 145 1.40 -18.59 -0.31
CA VAL A 145 0.78 -19.73 0.41
C VAL A 145 0.70 -20.98 -0.47
N THR A 146 0.53 -20.83 -1.80
CA THR A 146 0.42 -21.95 -2.75
C THR A 146 1.78 -22.53 -3.17
N GLY A 147 2.91 -21.99 -2.69
CA GLY A 147 4.22 -22.63 -2.78
C GLY A 147 5.26 -21.97 -3.69
N ASP A 148 4.99 -20.78 -4.24
CA ASP A 148 6.03 -19.95 -4.88
C ASP A 148 6.64 -19.01 -3.84
N THR A 149 7.28 -19.59 -2.82
CA THR A 149 7.91 -18.81 -1.75
C THR A 149 9.24 -18.22 -2.23
N PRO A 150 9.44 -16.90 -2.10
CA PRO A 150 10.72 -16.27 -2.42
C PRO A 150 11.84 -16.86 -1.57
N LYS A 151 12.97 -17.18 -2.20
CA LYS A 151 14.17 -17.65 -1.51
C LYS A 151 14.69 -16.55 -0.58
N THR A 152 14.65 -16.78 0.73
CA THR A 152 15.25 -15.88 1.71
C THR A 152 16.76 -15.91 1.54
N LEU A 153 17.37 -14.84 1.05
CA LEU A 153 18.82 -14.68 1.10
C LEU A 153 19.20 -14.42 2.56
N VAL A 154 19.61 -15.46 3.27
CA VAL A 154 20.24 -15.32 4.58
C VAL A 154 21.62 -14.73 4.32
N ALA A 155 21.79 -13.45 4.61
CA ALA A 155 23.12 -12.87 4.76
C ALA A 155 23.73 -13.49 6.03
N VAL A 156 24.65 -14.44 5.83
CA VAL A 156 25.57 -14.95 6.86
C VAL A 156 26.60 -13.88 7.18
#